data_AF-A0A7M7JHQ5-F1
#
_entry.id   AF-A0A7M7JHQ5-F1
#
_cell.length_a   1.000
_cell.length_b   1.000
_cell.length_c   1.000
_cell.angle_alpha   90.00
_cell.angle_beta   90.00
_cell.angle_gamma   90.00
#
_symmetry.space_group_name_H-M   'P 1'
#
loop_
_entity.id
_entity.type
_entity.pdbx_description
1 polymer ?
#
loop_
_entity_poly.entity_id
_entity_poly.type
_entity_poly.pdbx_seq_one_letter_code
_entity_poly.pdbx_strand_id
1 'polypeptide(L)'
;MLITVAITPDGWTDAIRGGKFCLPYETQMSFANFIEAMEKPRSDEVLYIQKQNSNLEDEFSSLWNDITPDLRDWGSQVFGANPDASNFWMGDHRAITSMHKDHYENLYAVVRGYKTFTLCPPHSILRIPHRLCKNFMHRRHNNNDGILSSGTSYSCSGSNETSQKSQWTLEETQGETLWVDGRPGEWPGVQCLKTVLKMGDVLYLPSLWFHQVQQSHQSIAINFWFDMKYDQRYCYFKMGELLNTTTAPYTRQHLSKAGLH
;
A
#
# COMPACT_ATOMS: atom_id res chain seq x y z
N MET A 1 8.02 -18.53 -13.84
CA MET A 1 7.66 -17.10 -13.76
C MET A 1 8.32 -16.51 -12.53
N LEU A 2 9.15 -15.49 -12.71
CA LEU A 2 9.74 -14.70 -11.61
C LEU A 2 8.82 -13.52 -11.33
N ILE A 3 8.64 -13.21 -10.05
CA ILE A 3 7.71 -12.18 -9.58
C ILE A 3 8.37 -11.32 -8.50
N THR A 4 7.94 -10.07 -8.39
CA THR A 4 8.36 -9.15 -7.34
C THR A 4 7.48 -9.33 -6.11
N VAL A 5 8.09 -9.58 -4.95
CA VAL A 5 7.40 -9.84 -3.67
C VAL A 5 7.92 -8.85 -2.63
N ALA A 6 6.99 -8.18 -1.96
CA ALA A 6 7.25 -7.39 -0.77
C ALA A 6 7.22 -8.29 0.47
N ILE A 7 8.21 -8.13 1.35
CA ILE A 7 8.32 -8.88 2.60
C ILE A 7 8.47 -7.91 3.76
N THR A 8 7.67 -8.13 4.80
CA THR A 8 7.75 -7.37 6.07
C THR A 8 7.72 -8.33 7.25
N PRO A 9 8.27 -7.93 8.41
CA PRO A 9 8.23 -8.77 9.62
C PRO A 9 6.83 -8.84 10.24
N ASP A 10 6.00 -7.82 10.08
CA ASP A 10 4.73 -7.65 10.79
C ASP A 10 3.52 -7.41 9.86
N GLY A 11 3.72 -7.45 8.55
CA GLY A 11 2.68 -7.31 7.53
C GLY A 11 2.35 -5.88 7.12
N TRP A 12 2.93 -4.86 7.76
CA TRP A 12 2.64 -3.46 7.42
C TRP A 12 3.61 -2.96 6.36
N THR A 13 3.13 -2.81 5.13
CA THR A 13 3.87 -2.16 4.05
C THR A 13 3.56 -0.67 4.01
N ASP A 14 4.56 0.14 3.66
CA ASP A 14 4.43 1.57 3.42
C ASP A 14 3.71 2.27 4.58
N ALA A 15 4.27 2.14 5.79
CA ALA A 15 3.59 2.53 7.03
C ALA A 15 4.52 3.27 8.00
N ILE A 16 3.95 4.15 8.83
CA ILE A 16 4.69 4.79 9.92
C ILE A 16 4.84 3.80 11.09
N ARG A 17 6.09 3.50 11.47
CA ARG A 17 6.45 2.63 12.59
C ARG A 17 7.52 3.30 13.44
N GLY A 18 7.24 3.53 14.73
CA GLY A 18 8.20 4.17 15.64
C GLY A 18 8.71 5.54 15.16
N GLY A 19 7.86 6.31 14.46
CA GLY A 19 8.22 7.62 13.89
C GLY A 19 9.02 7.58 12.59
N LYS A 20 9.16 6.40 11.96
CA LYS A 20 9.84 6.19 10.68
C LYS A 20 8.83 5.75 9.63
N PHE A 21 9.04 6.12 8.37
CA PHE A 21 8.27 5.54 7.27
C PHE A 21 8.97 4.28 6.79
N CYS A 22 8.35 3.12 7.00
CA CYS A 22 8.94 1.82 6.74
C CYS A 22 8.41 1.22 5.43
N LEU A 23 9.32 1.06 4.48
CA LEU A 23 9.15 0.37 3.21
C LEU A 23 9.39 -1.14 3.38
N PRO A 24 8.69 -1.99 2.60
CA PRO A 24 8.96 -3.42 2.59
C PRO A 24 10.37 -3.75 2.06
N TYR A 25 10.85 -4.94 2.40
CA TYR A 25 11.95 -5.55 1.66
C TYR A 25 11.42 -6.13 0.36
N GLU A 26 11.86 -5.62 -0.79
CA GLU A 26 11.49 -6.16 -2.09
C GLU A 26 12.52 -7.15 -2.60
N THR A 27 12.05 -8.32 -3.05
CA THR A 27 12.88 -9.34 -3.68
C THR A 27 12.15 -10.00 -4.83
N GLN A 28 12.89 -10.61 -5.74
CA GLN A 28 12.33 -11.49 -6.75
C GLN A 28 12.39 -12.95 -6.30
N MET A 29 11.35 -13.72 -6.61
CA MET A 29 11.34 -15.18 -6.44
C MET A 29 10.45 -15.84 -7.50
N SER A 30 10.55 -17.16 -7.64
CA SER A 30 9.62 -17.89 -8.50
C SER A 30 8.21 -17.87 -7.88
N PHE A 31 7.18 -17.84 -8.71
CA PHE A 31 5.80 -17.94 -8.24
C PHE A 31 5.57 -19.25 -7.44
N ALA A 32 6.21 -20.35 -7.84
CA ALA A 32 6.14 -21.62 -7.10
C ALA A 32 6.70 -21.49 -5.67
N ASN A 33 7.85 -20.83 -5.49
CA ASN A 33 8.43 -20.61 -4.17
C ASN A 33 7.55 -19.68 -3.32
N PHE A 34 6.92 -18.68 -3.94
CA PHE A 34 5.95 -17.82 -3.27
C PHE A 34 4.75 -18.61 -2.75
N ILE A 35 4.18 -19.50 -3.58
CA ILE A 35 3.07 -20.38 -3.16
C ILE A 35 3.50 -21.30 -2.02
N GLU A 36 4.68 -21.93 -2.10
CA GLU A 36 5.18 -22.79 -1.02
C GLU A 36 5.35 -22.01 0.29
N ALA A 37 5.91 -20.79 0.24
CA ALA A 37 6.03 -19.92 1.40
C ALA A 37 4.66 -19.50 1.98
N MET A 38 3.66 -19.33 1.12
CA MET A 38 2.28 -19.03 1.51
C MET A 38 1.54 -20.24 2.10
N GLU A 39 1.92 -21.47 1.76
CA GLU A 39 1.38 -22.70 2.37
C GLU A 39 2.02 -23.01 3.73
N LYS A 40 3.27 -22.58 3.94
CA LYS A 40 4.02 -22.74 5.19
C LYS A 40 4.52 -21.38 5.67
N PRO A 41 3.60 -20.47 6.07
CA PRO A 41 3.96 -19.10 6.43
C PRO A 41 4.87 -19.08 7.65
N ARG A 42 5.94 -18.31 7.57
CA ARG A 42 6.81 -18.04 8.71
C ARG A 42 6.19 -16.99 9.62
N SER A 43 6.41 -17.11 10.92
CA SER A 43 5.89 -16.14 11.91
C SER A 43 6.55 -14.78 11.79
N ASP A 44 7.79 -14.72 11.30
CA ASP A 44 8.64 -13.53 11.18
C ASP A 44 8.71 -12.96 9.76
N GLU A 45 7.98 -13.53 8.80
CA GLU A 45 7.91 -13.01 7.43
C GLU A 45 6.47 -13.00 6.94
N VAL A 46 6.05 -11.86 6.39
CA VAL A 46 4.75 -11.65 5.78
C VAL A 46 4.98 -11.23 4.33
N LEU A 47 4.53 -12.10 3.41
CA LEU A 47 4.75 -11.93 1.97
C LEU A 47 3.51 -11.32 1.31
N TYR A 48 3.73 -10.39 0.38
CA TYR A 48 2.68 -9.77 -0.40
C TYR A 48 3.17 -9.38 -1.81
N ILE A 49 2.45 -9.80 -2.83
CA ILE A 49 2.60 -9.30 -4.20
C ILE A 49 1.77 -8.03 -4.30
N GLN A 50 2.45 -6.88 -4.27
CA GLN A 50 1.83 -5.56 -4.18
C GLN A 50 2.43 -4.51 -5.14
N LYS A 51 3.24 -4.93 -6.11
CA LYS A 51 3.87 -3.99 -7.05
C LYS A 51 2.80 -3.32 -7.93
N GLN A 52 2.60 -2.03 -7.72
CA GLN A 52 1.56 -1.19 -8.37
C GLN A 52 2.02 -0.56 -9.70
N ASN A 53 2.91 -1.23 -10.44
CA ASN A 53 3.48 -0.73 -11.70
C ASN A 53 3.19 -1.70 -12.85
N SER A 54 1.91 -1.91 -13.15
CA SER A 54 1.46 -2.79 -14.23
C SER A 54 1.99 -4.23 -14.14
N ASN A 55 2.17 -4.75 -12.92
CA ASN A 55 2.78 -6.07 -12.72
C ASN A 55 1.95 -7.21 -13.36
N LEU A 56 0.65 -7.01 -13.61
CA LEU A 56 -0.18 -7.98 -14.30
C LEU A 56 0.23 -8.16 -15.76
N GLU A 57 0.67 -7.09 -16.40
CA GLU A 57 1.17 -7.11 -17.78
C GLU A 57 2.64 -7.57 -17.82
N ASP A 58 3.47 -7.07 -16.91
CA ASP A 58 4.91 -7.33 -16.91
C ASP A 58 5.28 -8.73 -16.39
N GLU A 59 4.66 -9.16 -15.29
CA GLU A 59 5.07 -10.36 -14.54
C GLU A 59 4.06 -11.50 -14.68
N PHE A 60 2.78 -11.21 -14.98
CA PHE A 60 1.67 -12.18 -15.02
C PHE A 60 0.94 -12.22 -16.38
N SER A 61 1.59 -11.82 -17.48
CA SER A 61 0.98 -11.77 -18.82
C SER A 61 0.33 -13.09 -19.27
N SER A 62 0.79 -14.24 -18.78
CA SER A 62 0.15 -15.52 -19.11
C SER A 62 -1.29 -15.64 -18.60
N LEU A 63 -1.68 -14.86 -17.59
CA LEU A 63 -3.04 -14.83 -17.02
C LEU A 63 -4.00 -13.93 -17.82
N TRP A 64 -3.51 -13.19 -18.83
CA TRP A 64 -4.33 -12.19 -19.52
C TRP A 64 -5.50 -12.78 -20.29
N ASN A 65 -5.33 -14.00 -20.80
CA ASN A 65 -6.40 -14.71 -21.49
C ASN A 65 -7.47 -15.26 -20.52
N ASP A 66 -7.18 -15.31 -19.21
CA ASP A 66 -8.12 -15.75 -18.18
C ASP A 66 -8.98 -14.60 -17.65
N ILE A 67 -8.65 -13.34 -18.00
CA ILE A 67 -9.32 -12.14 -17.53
C ILE A 67 -10.15 -11.56 -18.68
N THR A 68 -11.47 -11.53 -18.51
CA THR A 68 -12.37 -10.89 -19.48
C THR A 68 -12.07 -9.39 -19.58
N PRO A 69 -12.04 -8.80 -20.78
CA PRO A 69 -11.73 -7.39 -20.95
C PRO A 69 -12.85 -6.46 -20.45
N ASP A 70 -14.05 -6.99 -20.19
CA ASP A 70 -15.27 -6.26 -19.86
C ASP A 70 -15.09 -5.17 -18.81
N LEU A 71 -14.44 -5.46 -17.68
CA LEU A 71 -14.24 -4.47 -16.61
C LEU A 71 -13.28 -3.35 -17.03
N ARG A 72 -12.20 -3.70 -17.73
CA ARG A 72 -11.23 -2.75 -18.27
C ARG A 72 -11.88 -1.85 -19.30
N ASP A 73 -12.57 -2.45 -20.27
CA ASP A 73 -13.18 -1.75 -21.39
C ASP A 73 -14.34 -0.86 -20.92
N TRP A 74 -15.11 -1.31 -19.91
CA TRP A 74 -16.09 -0.48 -19.23
C TRP A 74 -15.45 0.74 -18.56
N GLY A 75 -14.33 0.53 -17.84
CA GLY A 75 -13.57 1.63 -17.24
C GLY A 75 -13.08 2.61 -18.31
N SER A 76 -12.54 2.11 -19.42
CA SER A 76 -12.08 2.95 -20.53
C SER A 76 -13.20 3.79 -21.14
N GLN A 77 -14.39 3.22 -21.28
CA GLN A 77 -15.57 3.93 -21.77
C GLN A 77 -16.01 5.04 -20.79
N VAL A 78 -16.03 4.76 -19.48
CA VAL A 78 -16.51 5.69 -18.45
C VAL A 78 -15.52 6.83 -18.21
N PHE A 79 -14.22 6.52 -18.10
CA PHE A 79 -13.19 7.50 -17.79
C PHE A 79 -12.65 8.21 -19.03
N GLY A 80 -12.86 7.63 -20.22
CA GLY A 80 -12.46 8.21 -21.51
C GLY A 80 -10.98 8.02 -21.83
N ALA A 81 -10.31 7.08 -21.16
CA ALA A 81 -8.90 6.75 -21.33
C ALA A 81 -8.66 5.27 -20.97
N ASN A 82 -7.62 4.66 -21.52
CA ASN A 82 -7.18 3.33 -21.08
C ASN A 82 -6.58 3.40 -19.66
N PRO A 83 -6.52 2.27 -18.94
CA PRO A 83 -5.85 2.27 -17.64
C PRO A 83 -4.35 2.58 -17.83
N ASP A 84 -3.82 3.39 -16.91
CA ASP A 84 -2.38 3.65 -16.76
C ASP A 84 -1.64 2.43 -16.22
N ALA A 85 -2.34 1.65 -15.37
CA ALA A 85 -1.80 0.42 -14.81
C ALA A 85 -2.85 -0.67 -14.59
N SER A 86 -2.42 -1.90 -14.81
CA SER A 86 -3.16 -3.13 -14.50
C SER A 86 -2.37 -3.94 -13.48
N ASN A 87 -2.89 -4.14 -12.27
CA ASN A 87 -2.11 -4.81 -11.21
C ASN A 87 -2.75 -6.11 -10.72
N PHE A 88 -1.87 -7.04 -10.35
CA PHE A 88 -2.15 -8.32 -9.71
C PHE A 88 -1.76 -8.26 -8.24
N TRP A 89 -2.64 -8.79 -7.40
CA TRP A 89 -2.49 -8.80 -5.94
C TRP A 89 -2.65 -10.21 -5.39
N MET A 90 -1.69 -10.65 -4.57
CA MET A 90 -1.83 -11.87 -3.77
C MET A 90 -0.94 -11.85 -2.55
N GLY A 91 -1.46 -12.21 -1.38
CA GLY A 91 -0.66 -12.15 -0.14
C GLY A 91 -1.24 -12.85 1.07
N ASP A 92 -0.46 -12.78 2.14
CA ASP A 92 -0.80 -13.28 3.48
C ASP A 92 -1.95 -12.48 4.10
N HIS A 93 -2.78 -13.12 4.92
CA HIS A 93 -3.82 -12.43 5.67
C HIS A 93 -3.28 -11.37 6.65
N ARG A 94 -2.02 -11.53 7.08
CA ARG A 94 -1.31 -10.58 7.93
C ARG A 94 -0.85 -9.33 7.16
N ALA A 95 -0.78 -9.38 5.83
CA ALA A 95 -0.35 -8.24 5.03
C ALA A 95 -1.46 -7.18 4.98
N ILE A 96 -1.12 -5.96 5.43
CA ILE A 96 -2.01 -4.81 5.52
C ILE A 96 -1.40 -3.68 4.71
N THR A 97 -2.17 -3.19 3.73
CA THR A 97 -1.87 -1.92 3.07
C THR A 97 -2.36 -0.81 3.99
N SER A 98 -1.42 0.03 4.47
CA SER A 98 -1.72 1.11 5.41
C SER A 98 -2.68 2.16 4.83
N MET A 99 -3.25 3.02 5.68
CA MET A 99 -4.17 4.05 5.20
C MET A 99 -3.44 5.04 4.28
N HIS A 100 -3.93 5.20 3.05
CA HIS A 100 -3.38 6.12 2.05
C HIS A 100 -4.45 6.53 1.05
N LYS A 101 -4.09 7.34 0.05
CA LYS A 101 -4.95 7.72 -1.07
C LYS A 101 -4.15 7.71 -2.37
N ASP A 102 -4.86 7.49 -3.46
CA ASP A 102 -4.28 7.54 -4.81
C ASP A 102 -4.90 8.66 -5.64
N HIS A 103 -4.19 9.06 -6.70
CA HIS A 103 -4.69 9.98 -7.72
C HIS A 103 -5.31 9.21 -8.90
N TYR A 104 -5.89 8.03 -8.64
CA TYR A 104 -6.43 7.14 -9.64
C TYR A 104 -7.90 6.83 -9.36
N GLU A 105 -8.71 6.76 -10.42
CA GLU A 105 -9.98 6.04 -10.40
C GLU A 105 -9.67 4.54 -10.46
N ASN A 106 -10.01 3.80 -9.40
CA ASN A 106 -9.56 2.43 -9.21
C ASN A 106 -10.73 1.45 -9.30
N LEU A 107 -10.68 0.53 -10.27
CA LEU A 107 -11.61 -0.60 -10.37
C LEU A 107 -10.95 -1.85 -9.80
N TYR A 108 -11.35 -2.24 -8.60
CA TYR A 108 -10.74 -3.31 -7.82
C TYR A 108 -11.64 -4.55 -7.76
N ALA A 109 -11.21 -5.64 -8.38
CA ALA A 109 -11.97 -6.88 -8.50
C ALA A 109 -11.34 -8.02 -7.68
N VAL A 110 -12.14 -8.70 -6.85
CA VAL A 110 -11.68 -9.85 -6.07
C VAL A 110 -11.93 -11.14 -6.84
N VAL A 111 -10.86 -11.84 -7.17
CA VAL A 111 -10.89 -13.11 -7.92
C VAL A 111 -10.98 -14.31 -6.98
N ARG A 112 -10.31 -14.26 -5.82
CA ARG A 112 -10.34 -15.33 -4.82
C ARG A 112 -10.24 -14.77 -3.40
N GLY A 113 -10.97 -15.39 -2.48
CA GLY A 113 -10.96 -15.00 -1.07
C GLY A 113 -11.81 -13.76 -0.81
N TYR A 114 -11.37 -12.89 0.09
CA TYR A 114 -12.03 -11.62 0.37
C TYR A 114 -11.02 -10.51 0.69
N LYS A 115 -11.44 -9.26 0.44
CA LYS A 115 -10.74 -8.04 0.81
C LYS A 115 -11.62 -7.19 1.71
N THR A 116 -11.05 -6.68 2.80
CA THR A 116 -11.73 -5.74 3.69
C THR A 116 -11.15 -4.35 3.49
N PHE A 117 -11.97 -3.43 3.03
CA PHE A 117 -11.61 -2.02 2.85
C PHE A 117 -12.17 -1.20 4.01
N THR A 118 -11.33 -0.36 4.60
CA THR A 118 -11.75 0.74 5.45
C THR A 118 -11.53 2.03 4.66
N LEU A 119 -12.60 2.78 4.38
CA LEU A 119 -12.63 3.90 3.46
C LEU A 119 -13.02 5.18 4.19
N CYS A 120 -12.28 6.27 4.02
CA CYS A 120 -12.67 7.58 4.53
C CYS A 120 -12.76 8.56 3.35
N PRO A 121 -13.84 9.36 3.25
CA PRO A 121 -14.06 10.22 2.08
C PRO A 121 -12.99 11.32 1.96
N PRO A 122 -12.73 11.88 0.77
CA PRO A 122 -11.62 12.82 0.55
C PRO A 122 -11.65 14.05 1.45
N HIS A 123 -12.83 14.57 1.80
CA HIS A 123 -12.97 15.73 2.71
C HIS A 123 -12.46 15.43 4.14
N SER A 124 -12.24 14.17 4.49
CA SER A 124 -11.60 13.76 5.74
C SER A 124 -10.15 14.23 5.85
N ILE A 125 -9.52 14.65 4.74
CA ILE A 125 -8.20 15.29 4.76
C ILE A 125 -8.11 16.46 5.74
N LEU A 126 -9.21 17.13 6.06
CA LEU A 126 -9.24 18.20 7.07
C LEU A 126 -8.89 17.72 8.49
N ARG A 127 -9.00 16.41 8.76
CA ARG A 127 -8.89 15.81 10.10
C ARG A 127 -7.96 14.61 10.17
N ILE A 128 -7.64 13.97 9.04
CA ILE A 128 -6.69 12.85 8.98
C ILE A 128 -5.26 13.42 9.11
N PRO A 129 -4.55 13.15 10.21
CA PRO A 129 -3.22 13.68 10.43
C PRO A 129 -2.21 13.02 9.49
N HIS A 130 -1.23 13.78 9.06
CA HIS A 130 -0.05 13.27 8.36
C HIS A 130 1.22 13.63 9.13
N ARG A 131 2.26 12.81 8.96
CA ARG A 131 3.56 13.04 9.56
C ARG A 131 4.64 12.85 8.50
N LEU A 132 5.55 13.82 8.41
CA LEU A 132 6.75 13.68 7.61
C LEU A 132 7.75 12.81 8.38
N CYS A 133 8.16 11.71 7.77
CA CYS A 133 9.06 10.74 8.36
C CYS A 133 10.24 10.46 7.42
N LYS A 134 11.42 10.24 7.99
CA LYS A 134 12.54 9.65 7.25
C LYS A 134 12.18 8.25 6.75
N ASN A 135 12.65 7.94 5.55
CA ASN A 135 12.41 6.65 4.92
C ASN A 135 13.37 5.58 5.46
N PHE A 136 12.83 4.40 5.73
CA PHE A 136 13.57 3.22 6.12
C PHE A 136 13.05 2.03 5.32
N MET A 137 13.91 1.05 5.05
CA MET A 137 13.53 -0.18 4.39
C MET A 137 13.85 -1.38 5.29
N HIS A 138 12.95 -2.35 5.34
CA HIS A 138 13.24 -3.63 5.97
C HIS A 138 14.36 -4.35 5.21
N ARG A 139 15.27 -4.99 5.95
CA ARG A 139 16.29 -5.88 5.37
C ARG A 139 16.40 -7.16 6.16
N ARG A 140 16.55 -8.28 5.44
CA ARG A 140 16.80 -9.59 6.01
C ARG A 140 18.30 -9.84 6.11
N HIS A 141 18.78 -10.23 7.29
CA HIS A 141 20.13 -10.77 7.44
C HIS A 141 20.18 -12.23 7.01
N ASN A 142 21.16 -12.60 6.20
CA ASN A 142 21.49 -14.00 5.99
C ASN A 142 22.46 -14.45 7.09
N ASN A 143 22.31 -15.69 7.60
CA ASN A 143 23.19 -16.25 8.65
C ASN A 143 24.70 -16.28 8.27
N ASN A 144 25.06 -16.00 7.01
CA ASN A 144 26.44 -15.94 6.52
C ASN A 144 27.03 -14.52 6.48
N ASP A 145 26.25 -13.47 6.77
CA ASP A 145 26.76 -12.12 6.82
C ASP A 145 27.45 -11.91 8.16
N GLY A 146 28.76 -12.19 8.19
CA GLY A 146 29.63 -11.91 9.32
C GLY A 146 29.37 -10.52 9.88
N ILE A 147 29.23 -10.45 11.20
CA ILE A 147 28.88 -9.26 11.99
C ILE A 147 29.67 -8.04 11.52
N LEU A 148 29.06 -7.23 10.65
CA LEU A 148 29.50 -5.90 10.25
C LEU A 148 28.28 -5.15 9.73
N SER A 149 27.45 -4.66 10.65
CA SER A 149 26.57 -3.54 10.33
C SER A 149 26.21 -2.82 11.62
N SER A 150 26.65 -1.56 11.69
CA SER A 150 26.17 -0.52 12.59
C SER A 150 24.72 -0.13 12.26
N GLY A 151 23.84 -1.12 12.09
CA GLY A 151 22.42 -0.95 11.83
C GLY A 151 21.67 -1.02 13.15
N THR A 152 20.80 -0.05 13.40
CA THR A 152 19.99 -0.05 14.63
C THR A 152 18.89 -1.10 14.48
N SER A 153 19.03 -2.24 15.17
CA SER A 153 17.98 -3.25 15.26
C SER A 153 16.86 -2.72 16.15
N TYR A 154 15.67 -2.55 15.58
CA TYR A 154 14.47 -2.25 16.35
C TYR A 154 13.52 -3.44 16.23
N SER A 155 13.13 -3.99 17.38
CA SER A 155 11.99 -4.90 17.44
C SER A 155 10.72 -4.11 17.15
N CYS A 156 9.94 -4.53 16.16
CA CYS A 156 8.60 -4.01 15.93
C CYS A 156 7.66 -4.56 17.04
N SER A 157 7.80 -3.99 18.24
CA SER A 157 6.96 -4.01 19.44
C SER A 157 6.27 -5.31 19.92
N GLY A 158 6.47 -5.64 21.20
CA GLY A 158 5.31 -5.86 22.09
C GLY A 158 5.24 -7.11 22.97
N SER A 159 6.11 -8.10 22.83
CA SER A 159 6.06 -9.30 23.68
C SER A 159 7.27 -9.37 24.62
N ASN A 160 7.01 -9.25 25.92
CA ASN A 160 7.86 -9.88 26.93
C ASN A 160 7.76 -11.39 26.69
N GLU A 161 8.68 -11.96 25.91
CA GLU A 161 9.17 -13.33 26.07
C GLU A 161 10.16 -13.70 24.96
N THR A 162 11.34 -14.16 25.39
CA THR A 162 12.40 -14.85 24.64
C THR A 162 13.14 -14.07 23.55
N SER A 163 14.44 -13.90 23.81
CA SER A 163 15.48 -13.26 23.02
C SER A 163 15.80 -13.99 21.70
N GLN A 164 14.84 -14.20 20.81
CA GLN A 164 15.16 -14.47 19.42
C GLN A 164 15.54 -13.14 18.76
N LYS A 165 16.82 -12.98 18.43
CA LYS A 165 17.29 -11.85 17.61
C LYS A 165 16.48 -11.84 16.32
N SER A 166 15.66 -10.81 16.14
CA SER A 166 14.95 -10.54 14.88
C SER A 166 15.94 -10.63 13.72
N GLN A 167 15.64 -11.45 12.71
CA GLN A 167 16.42 -11.54 11.47
C GLN A 167 16.29 -10.28 10.61
N TRP A 168 15.46 -9.34 11.04
CA TRP A 168 15.14 -8.09 10.36
C TRP A 168 15.80 -6.88 11.01
N THR A 169 16.34 -6.02 10.16
CA THR A 169 16.79 -4.67 10.49
C THR A 169 16.04 -3.62 9.67
N LEU A 170 16.11 -2.37 10.11
CA LEU A 170 15.63 -1.21 9.35
C LEU A 170 16.85 -0.38 8.94
N GLU A 171 17.02 -0.20 7.64
CA GLU A 171 18.07 0.64 7.08
C GLU A 171 17.48 1.96 6.58
N GLU A 172 18.11 3.08 6.92
CA GLU A 172 17.70 4.40 6.43
C GLU A 172 17.92 4.47 4.91
N THR A 173 16.90 4.93 4.19
CA THR A 173 16.99 5.19 2.74
C THR A 173 16.89 6.68 2.48
N GLN A 174 17.19 7.10 1.24
CA GLN A 174 17.15 8.52 0.90
C GLN A 174 15.70 9.05 0.93
N GLY A 175 15.57 10.27 1.43
CA GLY A 175 14.33 11.04 1.38
C GLY A 175 13.45 10.92 2.63
N GLU A 176 12.36 11.67 2.58
CA GLU A 176 11.34 11.74 3.60
C GLU A 176 9.97 11.58 2.94
N THR A 177 9.05 10.91 3.60
CA THR A 177 7.70 10.67 3.11
C THR A 177 6.69 11.27 4.08
N LEU A 178 5.79 12.11 3.56
CA LEU A 178 4.62 12.58 4.29
C LEU A 178 3.54 11.50 4.17
N TRP A 179 3.20 10.87 5.28
CA TRP A 179 2.25 9.75 5.29
C TRP A 179 1.16 9.91 6.34
N VAL A 180 0.04 9.20 6.17
CA VAL A 180 -1.05 9.19 7.15
C VAL A 180 -0.55 8.63 8.48
N ASP A 181 -0.88 9.33 9.57
CA ASP A 181 -0.46 8.98 10.92
C ASP A 181 -1.63 8.45 11.76
N GLY A 182 -1.39 7.39 12.52
CA GLY A 182 -2.43 6.70 13.29
C GLY A 182 -3.31 5.75 12.46
N ARG A 183 -4.43 5.32 13.05
CA ARG A 183 -5.30 4.29 12.48
C ARG A 183 -6.74 4.77 12.28
N PRO A 184 -7.48 4.16 11.35
CA PRO A 184 -8.90 4.47 11.18
C PRO A 184 -9.68 4.26 12.48
N GLY A 185 -10.46 5.26 12.87
CA GLY A 185 -11.19 5.28 14.14
C GLY A 185 -10.49 6.05 15.27
N GLU A 186 -9.21 6.38 15.14
CA GLU A 186 -8.49 7.20 16.13
C GLU A 186 -8.66 8.71 15.89
N TRP A 187 -9.11 9.12 14.70
CA TRP A 187 -9.20 10.53 14.30
C TRP A 187 -10.56 11.16 14.67
N PRO A 188 -10.60 12.14 15.59
CA PRO A 188 -11.85 12.71 16.07
C PRO A 188 -12.70 13.35 14.97
N GLY A 189 -13.93 12.86 14.81
CA GLY A 189 -14.89 13.38 13.83
C GLY A 189 -14.65 12.93 12.39
N VAL A 190 -13.77 11.94 12.17
CA VAL A 190 -13.67 11.24 10.87
C VAL A 190 -14.55 10.01 10.91
N GLN A 191 -15.47 9.90 9.94
CA GLN A 191 -16.30 8.71 9.75
C GLN A 191 -15.74 7.90 8.59
N CYS A 192 -15.33 6.66 8.87
CA CYS A 192 -14.87 5.74 7.85
C CYS A 192 -15.92 4.63 7.63
N LEU A 193 -16.12 4.27 6.37
CA LEU A 193 -16.94 3.16 5.93
C LEU A 193 -16.10 1.89 5.95
N LYS A 194 -16.69 0.77 6.33
CA LYS A 194 -16.04 -0.54 6.22
C LYS A 194 -16.86 -1.43 5.29
N THR A 195 -16.19 -2.01 4.30
CA THR A 195 -16.83 -2.95 3.37
C THR A 195 -15.96 -4.18 3.17
N VAL A 196 -16.60 -5.31 2.86
CA VAL A 196 -15.93 -6.58 2.58
C VAL A 196 -16.33 -7.00 1.17
N LEU A 197 -15.36 -7.03 0.27
CA LEU A 197 -15.51 -7.56 -1.08
C LEU A 197 -15.21 -9.06 -1.04
N LYS A 198 -16.13 -9.85 -1.57
CA LYS A 198 -16.00 -11.29 -1.75
C LYS A 198 -15.59 -11.61 -3.18
N MET A 199 -15.25 -12.87 -3.43
CA MET A 199 -15.03 -13.39 -4.77
C MET A 199 -16.16 -12.99 -5.74
N GLY A 200 -15.80 -12.37 -6.87
CA GLY A 200 -16.71 -11.85 -7.89
C GLY A 200 -17.14 -10.40 -7.69
N ASP A 201 -16.92 -9.82 -6.51
CA ASP A 201 -17.26 -8.42 -6.25
C ASP A 201 -16.23 -7.48 -6.92
N VAL A 202 -16.75 -6.35 -7.42
CA VAL A 202 -15.96 -5.25 -7.93
C VAL A 202 -16.27 -4.00 -7.11
N LEU A 203 -15.22 -3.33 -6.62
CA LEU A 203 -15.30 -2.02 -6.00
C LEU A 203 -14.77 -0.97 -6.97
N TYR A 204 -15.61 0.01 -7.29
CA TYR A 204 -15.10 1.30 -7.74
C TYR A 204 -14.67 2.10 -6.52
N LEU A 205 -13.36 2.31 -6.40
CA LEU A 205 -12.72 3.15 -5.40
C LEU A 205 -12.36 4.49 -6.06
N PRO A 206 -13.10 5.58 -5.77
CA PRO A 206 -12.88 6.84 -6.44
C PRO A 206 -11.55 7.48 -6.05
N SER A 207 -11.01 8.31 -6.95
CA SER A 207 -9.80 9.07 -6.69
C SER A 207 -9.85 9.86 -5.38
N LEU A 208 -8.69 9.97 -4.71
CA LEU A 208 -8.48 10.68 -3.45
C LEU A 208 -9.20 10.10 -2.21
N TRP A 209 -9.91 8.99 -2.33
CA TRP A 209 -10.46 8.30 -1.16
C TRP A 209 -9.35 7.66 -0.33
N PHE A 210 -9.37 7.96 0.96
CA PHE A 210 -8.47 7.32 1.90
C PHE A 210 -8.93 5.89 2.08
N HIS A 211 -8.01 4.92 1.93
CA HIS A 211 -8.32 3.52 2.10
C HIS A 211 -7.19 2.73 2.78
N GLN A 212 -7.60 1.80 3.65
CA GLN A 212 -6.75 0.77 4.23
C GLN A 212 -7.31 -0.59 3.84
N VAL A 213 -6.45 -1.52 3.46
CA VAL A 213 -6.86 -2.81 2.89
C VAL A 213 -6.30 -3.96 3.72
N GLN A 214 -7.19 -4.88 4.08
CA GLN A 214 -6.85 -6.18 4.66
C GLN A 214 -7.40 -7.29 3.76
N GLN A 215 -6.95 -8.53 3.96
CA GLN A 215 -7.28 -9.63 3.06
C GLN A 215 -7.37 -10.97 3.77
N SER A 216 -8.08 -11.92 3.15
CA SER A 216 -7.96 -13.32 3.51
C SER A 216 -6.62 -13.90 3.07
N HIS A 217 -6.18 -14.98 3.70
CA HIS A 217 -4.94 -15.65 3.33
C HIS A 217 -5.01 -16.14 1.88
N GLN A 218 -3.97 -15.90 1.09
CA GLN A 218 -3.93 -16.23 -0.35
C GLN A 218 -5.08 -15.61 -1.15
N SER A 219 -5.61 -14.45 -0.72
CA SER A 219 -6.58 -13.71 -1.53
C SER A 219 -5.95 -13.28 -2.86
N ILE A 220 -6.70 -13.38 -3.95
CA ILE A 220 -6.29 -12.91 -5.27
C ILE A 220 -7.22 -11.79 -5.69
N ALA A 221 -6.64 -10.69 -6.14
CA ALA A 221 -7.39 -9.58 -6.73
C ALA A 221 -6.63 -9.00 -7.92
N ILE A 222 -7.37 -8.34 -8.80
CA ILE A 222 -6.84 -7.53 -9.89
C ILE A 222 -7.42 -6.14 -9.78
N ASN A 223 -6.69 -5.14 -10.25
CA ASN A 223 -7.25 -3.81 -10.36
C ASN A 223 -6.75 -3.05 -11.59
N PHE A 224 -7.56 -2.09 -12.02
CA PHE A 224 -7.25 -1.19 -13.12
C PHE A 224 -7.26 0.24 -12.59
N TRP A 225 -6.17 0.96 -12.86
CA TRP A 225 -5.98 2.36 -12.48
C TRP A 225 -6.13 3.26 -13.69
N PHE A 226 -7.04 4.22 -13.61
CA PHE A 226 -7.24 5.26 -14.61
C PHE A 226 -6.90 6.61 -13.98
N ASP A 227 -6.05 7.41 -14.60
CA ASP A 227 -5.64 8.70 -14.02
C ASP A 227 -6.88 9.56 -13.71
N MET A 228 -6.84 10.25 -12.57
CA MET A 228 -7.96 11.07 -12.18
C MET A 228 -8.07 12.32 -13.07
N LYS A 229 -9.27 12.88 -13.18
CA LYS A 229 -9.43 14.21 -13.75
C LYS A 229 -9.03 15.27 -12.71
N TYR A 230 -7.98 16.02 -13.00
CA TYR A 230 -7.51 17.15 -12.19
C TYR A 230 -8.42 18.39 -12.38
N ASP A 231 -9.66 18.29 -11.89
CA ASP A 231 -10.66 19.34 -11.96
C ASP A 231 -10.82 20.08 -10.61
N GLN A 232 -11.91 20.84 -10.47
CA GLN A 232 -12.23 21.59 -9.24
C GLN A 232 -12.22 20.73 -7.97
N ARG A 233 -12.53 19.42 -8.04
CA ARG A 233 -12.50 18.51 -6.88
C ARG A 233 -11.08 18.35 -6.36
N TYR A 234 -10.09 18.24 -7.25
CA TYR A 234 -8.68 18.20 -6.89
C TYR A 234 -8.25 19.51 -6.23
N CYS A 235 -8.64 20.67 -6.80
CA CYS A 235 -8.34 21.97 -6.20
C CYS A 235 -8.90 22.10 -4.77
N TYR A 236 -10.15 21.70 -4.55
CA TYR A 236 -10.75 21.70 -3.20
C TYR A 236 -10.05 20.72 -2.25
N PHE A 237 -9.59 19.57 -2.74
CA PHE A 237 -8.79 18.65 -1.94
C PHE A 237 -7.46 19.28 -1.51
N LYS A 238 -6.74 19.93 -2.43
CA LYS A 238 -5.48 20.65 -2.12
C LYS A 238 -5.70 21.79 -1.13
N MET A 239 -6.83 22.51 -1.24
CA MET A 239 -7.23 23.49 -0.22
C MET A 239 -7.42 22.82 1.15
N GLY A 240 -8.03 21.63 1.19
CA GLY A 240 -8.14 20.83 2.42
C GLY A 240 -6.79 20.49 3.05
N GLU A 241 -5.79 20.10 2.23
CA GLU A 241 -4.42 19.87 2.71
C GLU A 241 -3.76 21.15 3.27
N LEU A 242 -4.07 22.32 2.73
CA LEU A 242 -3.57 23.61 3.24
C LEU A 242 -4.25 24.04 4.55
N LEU A 243 -5.46 23.55 4.82
CA LEU A 243 -6.23 23.84 6.03
C LEU A 243 -5.97 22.83 7.16
N ASN A 244 -5.52 21.62 6.84
CA ASN A 244 -5.08 20.65 7.83
C ASN A 244 -3.69 21.04 8.37
N THR A 245 -3.62 21.26 9.68
CA THR A 245 -2.40 21.74 10.38
C THR A 245 -1.21 20.79 10.27
N THR A 246 -1.45 19.50 10.04
CA THR A 246 -0.41 18.47 9.94
C THR A 246 0.16 18.32 8.52
N THR A 247 -0.59 18.69 7.49
CA THR A 247 -0.15 18.67 6.09
C THR A 247 0.31 20.04 5.60
N ALA A 248 -0.31 21.12 6.08
CA ALA A 248 -0.10 22.49 5.61
C ALA A 248 1.38 22.94 5.57
N PRO A 249 2.25 22.61 6.55
CA PRO A 249 3.66 22.98 6.50
C PRO A 249 4.39 22.44 5.27
N TYR A 250 3.98 21.27 4.78
CA TYR A 250 4.61 20.55 3.69
C TYR A 250 3.95 20.88 2.34
N THR A 251 2.64 21.07 2.32
CA THR A 251 1.91 21.47 1.09
C THR A 251 2.37 22.84 0.57
N ARG A 252 2.69 23.79 1.47
CA ARG A 252 3.17 25.13 1.08
C ARG A 252 4.55 25.11 0.41
N GLN A 253 5.44 24.18 0.80
CA GLN A 253 6.79 24.08 0.21
C GLN A 253 6.76 23.63 -1.25
N HIS A 254 5.78 22.80 -1.64
CA HIS A 254 5.60 22.40 -3.03
C HIS A 254 5.08 23.55 -3.90
N LEU A 255 4.20 24.41 -3.37
CA LEU A 255 3.70 25.59 -4.10
C LEU A 255 4.77 26.66 -4.29
N SER A 256 5.62 26.91 -3.28
CA SER A 256 6.71 27.88 -3.40
C SER A 256 7.78 27.46 -4.40
N LYS A 257 8.01 26.15 -4.58
CA LYS A 257 8.93 25.61 -5.61
C LYS A 257 8.34 25.67 -7.02
N ALA A 258 7.01 25.73 -7.15
CA ALA A 258 6.32 25.83 -8.43
C ALA A 258 6.13 27.28 -8.93
N GLY A 259 6.60 28.29 -8.19
CA GLY A 259 6.55 29.69 -8.61
C GLY A 259 5.15 30.31 -8.60
N LEU A 260 4.17 29.68 -7.94
CA LEU A 260 2.82 30.20 -7.78
C LEU A 260 2.73 30.92 -6.42
N HIS A 261 2.88 32.24 -6.45
CA HIS A 261 2.64 33.14 -5.32
C HIS A 261 1.18 33.63 -5.31
#